data_AF-A0A7C5T1I9-F1
#
_entry.id   AF-A0A7C5T1I9-F1
#
_cell.length_a   1.000
_cell.length_b   1.000
_cell.length_c   1.000
_cell.angle_alpha   90.00
_cell.angle_beta   90.00
_cell.angle_gamma   90.00
#
_symmetry.space_group_name_H-M   'P 1'
#
loop_
_entity.id
_entity.type
_entity.pdbx_description
1 polymer ?
#
loop_
_entity_poly.entity_id
_entity_poly.type
_entity_poly.pdbx_seq_one_letter_code
_entity_poly.pdbx_strand_id
1 'polypeptide(L)'
;MLSTPSYVERFRNNLSKELPRVPILDSFREISKLGRELAGLQLAYQRYVWAVVMKEEKEELPEYSNLTITADENALKEYVERVRLDKESREIIINGKVIVKDIPEFALECKVGNYPPIRWISEYLVREEDRDTGIVWDPMLRVEEFIDIVKKLIAFSERCLEIKEQLREVYEGSTPVKTG
;
A
#
# COMPACT_ATOMS: atom_id res chain seq x y z
N MET A 1 10.64 12.18 7.75
CA MET A 1 11.24 13.13 6.78
C MET A 1 10.96 12.77 5.33
N LEU A 2 11.47 11.63 4.80
CA LEU A 2 11.23 11.28 3.39
C LEU A 2 9.79 10.90 3.08
N SER A 3 9.01 10.58 4.12
CA SER A 3 7.56 10.38 4.03
C SER A 3 6.76 11.65 4.32
N THR A 4 7.41 12.81 4.48
CA THR A 4 6.75 14.10 4.75
C THR A 4 6.40 14.77 3.42
N PRO A 5 5.10 14.95 3.08
CA PRO A 5 4.68 15.46 1.77
C PRO A 5 5.34 16.78 1.38
N SER A 6 5.30 17.78 2.26
CA SER A 6 5.84 19.13 1.97
C SER A 6 7.36 19.15 1.84
N TYR A 7 8.08 18.23 2.49
CA TYR A 7 9.51 18.07 2.27
C TYR A 7 9.80 17.48 0.89
N VAL A 8 9.11 16.40 0.52
CA VAL A 8 9.28 15.75 -0.79
C VAL A 8 8.94 16.71 -1.92
N GLU A 9 7.87 17.48 -1.77
CA GLU A 9 7.45 18.50 -2.74
C GLU A 9 8.53 19.57 -2.94
N ARG A 10 8.99 20.17 -1.83
CA ARG A 10 9.99 21.24 -1.84
C ARG A 10 11.32 20.81 -2.45
N PHE A 11 11.73 19.57 -2.21
CA PHE A 11 13.04 19.05 -2.63
C PHE A 11 12.98 18.06 -3.80
N ARG A 12 11.84 17.97 -4.50
CA ARG A 12 11.60 16.98 -5.57
C ARG A 12 12.73 16.90 -6.61
N ASN A 13 13.20 18.05 -7.09
CA ASN A 13 14.24 18.13 -8.12
C ASN A 13 15.60 17.62 -7.64
N ASN A 14 15.89 17.74 -6.35
CA ASN A 14 17.13 17.25 -5.75
C ASN A 14 17.01 15.77 -5.43
N LEU A 15 15.87 15.34 -4.88
CA LEU A 15 15.61 13.94 -4.54
C LEU A 15 15.66 13.00 -5.75
N SER A 16 15.44 13.51 -6.97
CA SER A 16 15.58 12.73 -8.20
C SER A 16 17.02 12.61 -8.73
N LYS A 17 17.97 13.37 -8.17
CA LYS A 17 19.34 13.50 -8.68
C LYS A 17 20.44 13.15 -7.67
N GLU A 18 20.19 13.38 -6.39
CA GLU A 18 21.17 13.20 -5.32
C GLU A 18 20.53 12.60 -4.06
N LEU A 19 21.37 12.08 -3.15
CA LEU A 19 20.91 11.56 -1.88
C LEU A 19 20.23 12.65 -1.03
N PRO A 20 19.16 12.32 -0.27
CA PRO A 20 18.44 13.30 0.52
C PRO A 20 19.30 13.94 1.60
N ARG A 21 19.24 15.27 1.72
CA ARG A 21 19.87 16.03 2.82
C ARG A 21 18.82 16.51 3.80
N VAL A 22 18.77 15.89 4.97
CA VAL A 22 17.73 16.17 5.97
C VAL A 22 18.17 17.32 6.90
N PRO A 23 17.40 18.41 7.02
CA PRO A 23 17.69 19.47 7.98
C PRO A 23 17.42 18.99 9.41
N ILE A 24 18.18 19.54 10.37
CA ILE A 24 17.88 19.35 11.80
C ILE A 24 16.79 20.35 12.19
N LEU A 25 15.64 19.83 12.59
CA LEU A 25 14.47 20.62 12.99
C LEU A 25 14.27 20.52 14.51
N ASP A 26 13.72 21.56 15.10
CA ASP A 26 13.27 21.57 16.51
C ASP A 26 12.25 20.45 16.82
N SER A 27 11.42 20.11 15.85
CA SER A 27 10.43 19.03 15.89
C SER A 27 10.98 17.62 15.62
N PHE A 28 12.31 17.44 15.53
CA PHE A 28 12.92 16.17 15.12
C PHE A 28 12.37 14.95 15.87
N ARG A 29 12.14 15.07 17.19
CA ARG A 29 11.62 13.97 18.01
C ARG A 29 10.22 13.54 17.59
N GLU A 30 9.36 14.50 17.25
CA GLU A 30 7.98 14.24 16.82
C GLU A 30 7.96 13.62 15.42
N ILE A 31 8.72 14.19 14.48
CA ILE A 31 8.91 13.61 13.14
C ILE A 31 9.47 12.18 13.23
N SER A 32 10.42 11.93 14.13
CA SER A 32 10.97 10.59 14.35
C SER A 32 9.95 9.61 14.92
N LYS A 33 9.05 10.06 15.80
CA LYS A 33 7.97 9.23 16.37
C LYS A 33 6.99 8.81 15.27
N LEU A 34 6.50 9.77 14.49
CA LEU A 34 5.60 9.52 13.35
C LEU A 34 6.26 8.63 12.29
N GLY A 35 7.55 8.85 12.01
CA GLY A 35 8.31 7.99 11.10
C GLY A 35 8.41 6.54 11.58
N ARG A 36 8.60 6.32 12.90
CA ARG A 36 8.59 4.99 13.50
C ARG A 36 7.21 4.34 13.41
N GLU A 37 6.15 5.09 13.65
CA GLU A 37 4.78 4.61 13.54
C GLU A 37 4.47 4.16 12.10
N LEU A 38 4.81 4.99 11.11
CA LEU A 38 4.62 4.65 9.70
C LEU A 38 5.41 3.40 9.28
N ALA A 39 6.66 3.27 9.73
CA ALA A 39 7.47 2.08 9.45
C ALA A 39 6.87 0.83 10.11
N GLY A 40 6.40 0.94 11.36
CA GLY A 40 5.71 -0.16 12.06
C GLY A 40 4.45 -0.60 11.33
N LEU A 41 3.64 0.35 10.86
CA LEU A 41 2.45 0.11 10.06
C LEU A 41 2.80 -0.64 8.76
N GLN A 42 3.80 -0.16 8.01
CA GLN A 42 4.24 -0.81 6.76
C GLN A 42 4.70 -2.24 6.98
N LEU A 43 5.51 -2.47 8.03
CA LEU A 43 6.00 -3.79 8.36
C LEU A 43 4.87 -4.75 8.78
N ALA A 44 3.86 -4.27 9.51
CA ALA A 44 2.72 -5.10 9.92
C ALA A 44 1.95 -5.63 8.71
N TYR A 45 1.62 -4.75 7.75
CA TYR A 45 0.89 -5.18 6.54
C TYR A 45 1.76 -6.00 5.60
N GLN A 46 3.07 -5.75 5.52
CA GLN A 46 3.99 -6.63 4.78
C GLN A 46 4.04 -8.04 5.38
N ARG A 47 4.14 -8.17 6.71
CA ARG A 47 4.09 -9.47 7.40
C ARG A 47 2.75 -10.17 7.17
N TYR A 48 1.66 -9.42 7.19
CA TYR A 48 0.34 -9.98 6.91
C TYR A 48 0.25 -10.57 5.50
N VAL A 49 0.63 -9.80 4.46
CA VAL A 49 0.63 -10.30 3.07
C VAL A 49 1.54 -11.52 2.94
N TRP A 50 2.72 -11.48 3.55
CA TRP A 50 3.63 -12.61 3.59
C TRP A 50 2.98 -13.86 4.20
N ALA A 51 2.35 -13.75 5.36
CA ALA A 51 1.70 -14.86 6.04
C ALA A 51 0.59 -15.48 5.17
N VAL A 52 -0.21 -14.65 4.48
CA VAL A 52 -1.27 -15.13 3.57
C VAL A 52 -0.69 -15.89 2.37
N VAL A 53 0.40 -15.39 1.78
CA VAL A 53 1.07 -16.06 0.64
C VAL A 53 1.75 -17.35 1.10
N MET A 54 2.47 -17.33 2.21
CA MET A 54 3.21 -18.49 2.74
C MET A 54 2.34 -19.50 3.50
N LYS A 55 1.03 -19.24 3.62
CA LYS A 55 0.08 -20.07 4.38
C LYS A 55 0.50 -20.24 5.85
N GLU A 56 1.05 -19.18 6.43
CA GLU A 56 1.43 -19.09 7.84
C GLU A 56 0.30 -18.44 8.67
N GLU A 57 0.50 -18.39 9.99
CA GLU A 57 -0.41 -17.72 10.90
C GLU A 57 -0.43 -16.20 10.62
N LYS A 58 -1.63 -15.66 10.38
CA LYS A 58 -1.83 -14.24 10.13
C LYS A 58 -2.18 -13.50 11.42
N GLU A 59 -1.51 -12.36 11.64
CA GLU A 59 -1.92 -11.41 12.67
C GLU A 59 -3.28 -10.79 12.28
N GLU A 60 -4.13 -10.49 13.27
CA GLU A 60 -5.36 -9.75 13.00
C GLU A 60 -5.02 -8.26 12.79
N LEU A 61 -5.41 -7.73 11.64
CA LEU A 61 -5.21 -6.32 11.27
C LEU A 61 -6.54 -5.64 10.96
N PRO A 62 -6.64 -4.31 11.14
CA PRO A 62 -7.81 -3.56 10.70
C PRO A 62 -8.12 -3.79 9.22
N GLU A 63 -9.41 -3.80 8.86
CA GLU A 63 -9.86 -3.97 7.48
C GLU A 63 -10.90 -2.94 7.09
N TYR A 64 -10.90 -2.58 5.81
CA TYR A 64 -11.95 -1.78 5.23
C TYR A 64 -13.13 -2.67 4.83
N SER A 65 -14.28 -2.44 5.42
CA SER A 65 -15.47 -3.30 5.24
C SER A 65 -16.47 -2.79 4.20
N ASN A 66 -16.37 -1.53 3.78
CA ASN A 66 -17.35 -0.89 2.89
C ASN A 66 -17.07 -1.16 1.39
N LEU A 67 -16.89 -2.43 1.03
CA LEU A 67 -16.74 -2.87 -0.35
C LEU A 67 -17.95 -3.69 -0.79
N THR A 68 -18.39 -3.52 -2.03
CA THR A 68 -19.39 -4.40 -2.63
C THR A 68 -18.68 -5.52 -3.40
N ILE A 69 -18.94 -6.77 -3.04
CA ILE A 69 -18.36 -7.95 -3.70
C ILE A 69 -19.46 -8.68 -4.45
N THR A 70 -19.32 -8.81 -5.77
CA THR A 70 -20.17 -9.65 -6.62
C THR A 70 -19.34 -10.83 -7.11
N ALA A 71 -19.84 -12.05 -6.98
CA ALA A 71 -19.11 -13.26 -7.36
C ALA A 71 -20.05 -14.31 -7.97
N ASP A 72 -19.56 -14.99 -9.00
CA ASP A 72 -20.20 -16.21 -9.51
C ASP A 72 -20.12 -17.34 -8.48
N GLU A 73 -20.93 -18.38 -8.68
CA GLU A 73 -20.96 -19.55 -7.80
C GLU A 73 -19.56 -20.18 -7.68
N ASN A 74 -19.12 -20.44 -6.45
CA ASN A 74 -17.81 -21.00 -6.09
C ASN A 74 -16.56 -20.17 -6.48
N ALA A 75 -16.71 -19.02 -7.15
CA ALA A 75 -15.59 -18.23 -7.66
C ALA A 75 -14.63 -17.73 -6.56
N LEU A 76 -15.11 -17.54 -5.33
CA LEU A 76 -14.28 -17.12 -4.18
C LEU A 76 -13.23 -18.16 -3.77
N LYS A 77 -13.46 -19.45 -4.06
CA LYS A 77 -12.56 -20.56 -3.72
C LYS A 77 -11.55 -20.86 -4.82
N GLU A 78 -11.71 -20.26 -6.00
CA GLU A 78 -10.76 -20.40 -7.11
C GLU A 78 -9.43 -19.74 -6.77
N TYR A 79 -8.37 -20.15 -7.47
CA TYR A 79 -7.08 -19.46 -7.41
C TYR A 79 -7.11 -18.21 -8.30
N VAL A 80 -6.34 -17.20 -7.90
CA VAL A 80 -6.18 -15.96 -8.67
C VAL A 80 -5.31 -16.23 -9.90
N GLU A 81 -5.92 -16.18 -11.08
CA GLU A 81 -5.22 -16.34 -12.36
C GLU A 81 -5.06 -15.02 -13.11
N ARG A 82 -6.04 -14.11 -12.96
CA ARG A 82 -6.05 -12.82 -13.65
C ARG A 82 -6.68 -11.76 -12.75
N VAL A 83 -6.05 -10.59 -12.69
CA VAL A 83 -6.59 -9.43 -11.99
C VAL A 83 -6.54 -8.21 -12.91
N ARG A 84 -7.63 -7.44 -12.94
CA ARG A 84 -7.69 -6.14 -13.61
C ARG A 84 -8.17 -5.10 -12.62
N LEU A 85 -7.31 -4.13 -12.29
CA LEU A 85 -7.68 -2.93 -11.55
C LEU A 85 -8.15 -1.84 -12.52
N ASP A 86 -9.40 -1.44 -12.40
CA ASP A 86 -9.98 -0.33 -13.13
C ASP A 86 -10.09 0.89 -12.20
N LYS A 87 -9.27 1.91 -12.45
CA LYS A 87 -9.21 3.10 -11.62
C LYS A 87 -10.37 4.04 -11.85
N GLU A 88 -10.93 4.05 -13.05
CA GLU A 88 -12.03 4.95 -13.41
C GLU A 88 -13.33 4.46 -12.77
N SER A 89 -13.61 3.16 -12.86
CA SER A 89 -14.78 2.57 -12.19
C SER A 89 -14.55 2.31 -10.69
N ARG A 90 -13.29 2.34 -10.23
CA ARG A 90 -12.85 2.00 -8.86
C ARG A 90 -13.18 0.56 -8.49
N GLU A 91 -12.83 -0.36 -9.38
CA GLU A 91 -13.15 -1.78 -9.27
C GLU A 91 -11.91 -2.66 -9.49
N ILE A 92 -11.92 -3.83 -8.86
CA ILE A 92 -11.00 -4.93 -9.20
C ILE A 92 -11.82 -6.10 -9.73
N ILE A 93 -11.44 -6.59 -10.90
CA ILE A 93 -12.05 -7.77 -11.52
C ILE A 93 -11.05 -8.92 -11.45
N ILE A 94 -11.47 -10.03 -10.85
CA ILE A 94 -10.65 -11.22 -10.62
C ILE A 94 -11.24 -12.38 -11.43
N ASN A 95 -10.41 -13.02 -12.24
CA ASN A 95 -10.74 -14.14 -13.13
C ASN A 95 -11.94 -13.90 -14.09
N GLY A 96 -12.42 -12.65 -14.20
CA GLY A 96 -13.67 -12.32 -14.90
C GLY A 96 -14.96 -12.78 -14.19
N LYS A 97 -14.86 -13.33 -12.98
CA LYS A 97 -15.98 -13.94 -12.22
C LYS A 97 -16.29 -13.25 -10.91
N VAL A 98 -15.34 -12.46 -10.39
CA VAL A 98 -15.50 -11.71 -9.14
C VAL A 98 -15.17 -10.26 -9.38
N ILE A 99 -16.02 -9.37 -8.85
CA ILE A 99 -15.86 -7.92 -8.93
C ILE A 99 -15.90 -7.36 -7.51
N VAL A 100 -14.82 -6.69 -7.12
CA VAL A 100 -14.73 -5.89 -5.89
C VAL A 100 -14.95 -4.43 -6.30
N LYS A 101 -16.03 -3.82 -5.82
CA LYS A 101 -16.44 -2.45 -6.15
C LYS A 101 -16.34 -1.54 -4.94
N ASP A 102 -16.56 -0.26 -5.20
CA ASP A 102 -16.58 0.81 -4.20
C ASP A 102 -15.23 1.02 -3.51
N ILE A 103 -14.14 0.76 -4.24
CA ILE A 103 -12.79 1.04 -3.73
C ILE A 103 -12.67 2.55 -3.51
N PRO A 104 -12.31 3.01 -2.30
CA PRO A 104 -12.25 4.43 -2.03
C PRO A 104 -11.11 5.07 -2.82
N GLU A 105 -11.34 6.29 -3.29
CA GLU A 105 -10.40 7.03 -4.15
C GLU A 105 -9.02 7.18 -3.51
N PHE A 106 -8.98 7.46 -2.20
CA PHE A 106 -7.73 7.60 -1.45
C PHE A 106 -6.84 6.34 -1.54
N ALA A 107 -7.42 5.15 -1.67
CA ALA A 107 -6.67 3.90 -1.75
C ALA A 107 -6.08 3.65 -3.14
N LEU A 108 -6.60 4.34 -4.17
CA LEU A 108 -6.06 4.36 -5.53
C LEU A 108 -4.99 5.44 -5.71
N GLU A 109 -4.85 6.36 -4.76
CA GLU A 109 -3.91 7.48 -4.80
C GLU A 109 -2.78 7.39 -3.77
N CYS A 110 -3.00 6.73 -2.63
CA CYS A 110 -2.02 6.61 -1.56
C CYS A 110 -0.78 5.82 -2.02
N LYS A 111 0.28 6.53 -2.42
CA LYS A 111 1.52 5.90 -2.90
C LYS A 111 2.39 5.38 -1.76
N VAL A 112 2.86 4.15 -1.90
CA VAL A 112 4.01 3.60 -1.18
C VAL A 112 5.10 3.31 -2.21
N GLY A 113 6.18 4.08 -2.16
CA GLY A 113 7.09 4.20 -3.30
C GLY A 113 6.38 4.87 -4.48
N ASN A 114 6.31 4.19 -5.62
CA ASN A 114 5.78 4.77 -6.86
C ASN A 114 4.29 4.52 -7.08
N TYR A 115 3.73 3.47 -6.48
CA TYR A 115 2.37 3.01 -6.75
C TYR A 115 1.56 2.77 -5.48
N PRO A 116 0.22 2.81 -5.57
CA PRO A 116 -0.66 2.40 -4.49
C PRO A 116 -0.50 0.92 -4.15
N PRO A 117 -0.66 0.50 -2.89
CA PRO A 117 -0.59 -0.91 -2.50
C PRO A 117 -1.54 -1.82 -3.28
N ILE A 118 -2.76 -1.36 -3.57
CA ILE A 118 -3.76 -2.12 -4.35
C ILE A 118 -3.27 -2.39 -5.77
N ARG A 119 -2.59 -1.40 -6.38
CA ARG A 119 -2.00 -1.57 -7.70
C ARG A 119 -0.89 -2.61 -7.67
N TRP A 120 0.01 -2.55 -6.67
CA TRP A 120 1.08 -3.53 -6.50
C TRP A 120 0.52 -4.96 -6.43
N ILE A 121 -0.47 -5.24 -5.59
CA ILE A 121 -0.98 -6.61 -5.50
C ILE A 121 -1.72 -7.06 -6.76
N SER A 122 -2.36 -6.14 -7.48
CA SER A 122 -3.08 -6.44 -8.71
C SER A 122 -2.12 -6.76 -9.88
N GLU A 123 -0.86 -6.31 -9.80
CA GLU A 123 0.18 -6.62 -10.79
C GLU A 123 1.05 -7.81 -10.37
N TYR A 124 1.37 -7.97 -9.08
CA TYR A 124 2.40 -8.92 -8.62
C TYR A 124 1.88 -10.10 -7.79
N LEU A 125 0.67 -10.02 -7.23
CA LEU A 125 0.04 -11.16 -6.54
C LEU A 125 -0.91 -11.93 -7.47
N VAL A 126 -0.47 -12.13 -8.71
CA VAL A 126 -1.18 -12.83 -9.79
C VAL A 126 -0.23 -13.83 -10.43
N ARG A 127 -0.76 -14.98 -10.86
CA ARG A 127 0.03 -15.97 -11.58
C ARG A 127 0.58 -15.38 -12.89
N GLU A 128 1.88 -15.52 -13.12
CA GLU A 128 2.56 -15.08 -14.33
C GLU A 128 3.57 -16.15 -14.79
N GLU A 129 3.72 -16.31 -16.10
CA GLU A 129 4.69 -17.21 -16.70
C GLU A 129 5.51 -16.44 -17.73
N ASP A 130 6.81 -16.37 -17.49
CA ASP A 130 7.76 -15.81 -18.45
C ASP A 130 7.91 -16.80 -19.61
N ARG A 131 7.53 -16.36 -20.82
CA ARG A 131 7.53 -17.21 -22.03
C ARG A 131 8.93 -17.52 -22.54
N ASP A 132 9.91 -16.67 -22.26
CA ASP A 132 11.27 -16.83 -22.75
C ASP A 132 12.06 -17.79 -21.85
N THR A 133 11.81 -17.73 -20.53
CA THR A 133 12.51 -18.55 -19.53
C THR A 133 11.73 -19.78 -19.07
N GLY A 134 10.40 -19.79 -19.23
CA GLY A 134 9.50 -20.80 -18.69
C GLY A 134 9.34 -20.74 -17.16
N ILE A 135 9.87 -19.71 -16.50
CA ILE A 135 9.74 -19.53 -15.05
C ILE A 135 8.31 -19.10 -14.73
N VAL A 136 7.67 -19.86 -13.84
CA VAL A 136 6.32 -19.57 -13.35
C VAL A 136 6.42 -18.90 -11.98
N TRP A 137 5.83 -17.72 -11.87
CA TRP A 137 5.53 -17.05 -10.63
C TRP A 137 4.06 -17.32 -10.27
N ASP A 138 3.81 -18.00 -9.15
CA ASP A 138 2.45 -18.29 -8.70
C ASP A 138 2.33 -18.08 -7.18
N PRO A 139 1.64 -17.02 -6.74
CA PRO A 139 1.37 -16.78 -5.32
C PRO A 139 0.43 -17.79 -4.67
N MET A 140 -0.26 -18.63 -5.47
CA MET A 140 -1.24 -19.63 -5.01
C MET A 140 -2.29 -19.06 -4.05
N LEU A 141 -2.75 -17.83 -4.34
CA LEU A 141 -3.80 -17.15 -3.57
C LEU A 141 -5.17 -17.60 -4.04
N ARG A 142 -6.05 -17.94 -3.09
CA ARG A 142 -7.49 -18.02 -3.38
C ARG A 142 -8.07 -16.62 -3.55
N VAL A 143 -9.14 -16.49 -4.33
CA VAL A 143 -9.81 -15.20 -4.55
C VAL A 143 -10.26 -14.55 -3.24
N GLU A 144 -10.78 -15.33 -2.29
CA GLU A 144 -11.13 -14.84 -0.95
C GLU A 144 -9.94 -14.27 -0.17
N GLU A 145 -8.75 -14.86 -0.30
CA GLU A 145 -7.52 -14.41 0.35
C GLU A 145 -7.01 -13.12 -0.28
N PHE A 146 -7.12 -13.00 -1.61
CA PHE A 146 -6.78 -11.77 -2.32
C PHE A 146 -7.69 -10.61 -1.90
N ILE A 147 -9.00 -10.87 -1.77
CA ILE A 147 -9.96 -9.86 -1.30
C ILE A 147 -9.67 -9.44 0.15
N ASP A 148 -9.32 -10.39 1.01
CA ASP A 148 -8.89 -10.12 2.39
C ASP A 148 -7.69 -9.15 2.39
N ILE A 149 -6.66 -9.43 1.57
CA ILE A 149 -5.52 -8.52 1.40
C ILE A 149 -5.96 -7.14 0.89
N VAL A 150 -6.86 -7.06 -0.11
CA VAL A 150 -7.37 -5.77 -0.61
C VAL A 150 -7.98 -4.94 0.51
N LYS A 151 -8.86 -5.54 1.34
CA LYS A 151 -9.49 -4.86 2.47
C LYS A 151 -8.47 -4.34 3.48
N LYS A 152 -7.47 -5.17 3.83
CA LYS A 152 -6.37 -4.78 4.71
C LYS A 152 -5.59 -3.61 4.10
N LEU A 153 -5.21 -3.68 2.83
CA LEU A 153 -4.42 -2.64 2.18
C LEU A 153 -5.16 -1.30 2.00
N ILE A 154 -6.50 -1.31 1.91
CA ILE A 154 -7.30 -0.08 1.97
C ILE A 154 -7.19 0.56 3.36
N ALA A 155 -7.39 -0.22 4.43
CA ALA A 155 -7.25 0.28 5.80
C ALA A 155 -5.83 0.79 6.10
N PHE A 156 -4.81 0.09 5.61
CA PHE A 156 -3.43 0.57 5.62
C PHE A 156 -3.28 1.92 4.92
N SER A 157 -3.90 2.08 3.74
CA SER A 157 -3.77 3.30 2.93
C SER A 157 -4.36 4.50 3.64
N GLU A 158 -5.51 4.33 4.30
CA GLU A 158 -6.14 5.35 5.16
C GLU A 158 -5.19 5.76 6.29
N ARG A 159 -4.73 4.81 7.11
CA ARG A 159 -3.84 5.10 8.24
C ARG A 159 -2.50 5.71 7.80
N CYS A 160 -1.98 5.29 6.65
CA CYS A 160 -0.78 5.84 6.04
C CYS A 160 -0.97 7.32 5.67
N LEU A 161 -2.13 7.70 5.12
CA LEU A 161 -2.44 9.08 4.79
C LEU A 161 -2.58 9.94 6.05
N GLU A 162 -3.23 9.43 7.10
CA GLU A 162 -3.32 10.14 8.39
C GLU A 162 -1.94 10.48 8.97
N ILE A 163 -1.03 9.50 9.02
CA ILE A 163 0.34 9.74 9.52
C ILE A 163 1.11 10.70 8.61
N LYS A 164 0.92 10.61 7.29
CA LYS A 164 1.55 11.54 6.33
C LYS A 164 1.05 12.97 6.51
N GLU A 165 -0.22 13.16 6.85
CA GLU A 165 -0.77 14.48 7.11
C GLU A 165 -0.24 15.06 8.42
N GLN A 166 -0.19 14.26 9.49
CA GLN A 166 0.47 14.67 10.74
C GLN A 166 1.95 15.04 10.52
N LEU A 167 2.66 14.25 9.70
CA LEU A 167 4.04 14.57 9.31
C LEU A 167 4.15 15.90 8.57
N ARG A 168 3.15 16.23 7.75
CA ARG A 168 3.07 17.50 7.00
C ARG A 168 2.92 18.67 7.96
N GLU A 169 1.91 18.62 8.83
CA GLU A 169 1.59 19.67 9.80
C GLU A 169 2.78 19.97 10.72
N VAL A 170 3.37 18.91 11.29
CA VAL A 170 4.55 19.03 12.16
C VAL A 170 5.69 19.71 11.40
N TYR A 171 5.99 19.27 10.19
CA TYR A 171 7.10 19.83 9.39
C TYR A 171 6.87 21.29 9.00
N GLU A 172 5.65 21.66 8.61
CA GLU A 172 5.32 23.04 8.24
C GLU A 172 5.38 24.00 9.44
N GLY A 173 5.10 23.50 10.65
CA GLY A 173 5.27 24.23 11.90
C GLY A 173 6.71 24.26 12.46
N SER A 174 7.66 23.56 11.82
CA SER A 174 9.02 23.40 12.35
C SER A 174 9.98 24.51 11.91
N THR A 175 10.98 24.80 12.76
CA THR A 175 12.09 25.70 12.39
C THR A 175 13.44 24.96 12.34
N PRO A 176 14.33 25.30 11.37
CA PRO A 176 15.69 24.77 11.36
C PRO A 176 16.47 25.21 12.59
N VAL A 177 17.10 24.26 13.28
CA VAL A 177 18.00 24.56 14.39
C VAL A 177 19.27 25.18 13.81
N LYS A 178 19.60 26.41 14.23
CA LYS A 178 20.90 27.01 13.89
C LYS A 178 22.00 26.23 14.59
N THR A 179 22.81 25.51 13.83
CA THR A 179 24.09 24.99 14.32
C THR A 179 25.05 26.17 14.43
N GLY A 180 25.33 26.61 15.66
CA GLY A 180 26.33 27.61 15.99
C GLY A 180 27.76 27.06 15.92
#